data_AF-E9J068-F1
#
_entry.id   AF-E9J068-F1
#
_cell.length_a   1.000
_cell.length_b   1.000
_cell.length_c   1.000
_cell.angle_alpha   90.00
_cell.angle_beta   90.00
_cell.angle_gamma   90.00
#
_symmetry.space_group_name_H-M   'P 1'
#
loop_
_entity.id
_entity.type
_entity.pdbx_description
1 polymer ?
#
loop_
_entity_poly.entity_id
_entity_poly.type
_entity_poly.pdbx_seq_one_letter_code
_entity_poly.pdbx_strand_id
1 'polypeptide(L)'
;FYKKVQESNEPVDNFVKELKKLARNCEFPDEQDMIRDRLVLGIADTTVQEKLLSVTDLKLEKAIEIARAKEMLKERIKTMQNEKIVEKIEKNQPVKAKGNRRINYKPQEKKEDLGTEKEFQCRRCTRKHGPRECPA
;
A
#
# COMPACT_ATOMS: atom_id res chain seq x y z
N PHE A 1 1.14 8.97 35.32
CA PHE A 1 1.84 7.88 34.63
C PHE A 1 0.88 6.81 34.07
N TYR A 2 0.19 6.02 34.90
CA TYR A 2 -0.62 4.86 34.47
C TYR A 2 -1.78 5.14 33.49
N LYS A 3 -2.29 6.37 33.42
CA LYS A 3 -3.35 6.77 32.50
C LYS A 3 -2.84 7.17 31.09
N LYS A 4 -1.53 7.28 30.89
CA LYS A 4 -0.96 7.75 29.62
C LYS A 4 -1.00 6.62 28.59
N VAL A 5 -1.65 6.89 27.47
CA VAL A 5 -1.73 6.06 26.26
C VAL A 5 -1.23 6.88 25.06
N GLN A 6 -0.73 6.20 24.05
CA GLN A 6 -0.32 6.81 22.78
C GLN A 6 -1.57 7.26 22.04
N GLU A 7 -1.58 8.51 21.56
CA GLU A 7 -2.67 8.98 20.71
C GLU A 7 -2.52 8.44 19.29
N SER A 8 -3.62 8.34 18.53
CA SER A 8 -3.65 7.68 17.21
C SER A 8 -2.63 8.19 16.19
N ASN A 9 -2.15 9.42 16.35
CA ASN A 9 -1.16 10.06 15.46
C ASN A 9 0.07 10.58 16.23
N GLU A 10 0.26 10.18 17.49
CA GLU A 10 1.42 10.57 18.29
C GLU A 10 2.61 9.69 17.89
N PRO A 11 3.75 10.26 17.45
CA PRO A 11 4.96 9.48 17.20
C PRO A 11 5.42 8.76 18.47
N VAL A 12 5.93 7.52 18.32
CA VAL A 12 6.45 6.71 19.45
C VAL A 12 7.44 7.51 20.30
N ASP A 13 8.30 8.32 19.68
CA ASP A 13 9.30 9.11 20.40
C ASP A 13 8.69 10.17 21.32
N ASN A 14 7.61 10.81 20.89
CA ASN A 14 6.89 11.78 21.72
C ASN A 14 6.20 11.07 22.89
N PHE A 15 5.57 9.92 22.60
CA PHE A 15 4.93 9.10 23.63
C PHE A 15 5.94 8.67 24.70
N VAL A 16 7.08 8.12 24.29
CA VAL A 16 8.15 7.68 25.21
C VAL A 16 8.74 8.86 25.99
N LYS A 17 8.91 10.02 25.36
CA LYS A 17 9.39 11.23 26.04
C LYS A 17 8.44 11.68 27.15
N GLU A 18 7.13 11.69 26.89
CA GLU A 18 6.14 12.02 27.91
C GLU A 18 6.06 10.95 29.01
N LEU A 19 6.20 9.66 28.69
CA LEU A 19 6.31 8.61 29.70
C LEU A 19 7.52 8.83 30.62
N LYS A 20 8.70 9.12 30.06
CA LYS A 20 9.92 9.44 30.83
C LYS A 20 9.70 10.67 31.72
N LYS A 21 9.08 11.72 31.20
CA LYS A 21 8.77 12.94 31.97
C LYS A 21 7.82 12.65 33.13
N LEU A 22 6.78 11.86 32.91
CA LEU A 22 5.82 11.48 33.96
C LEU A 22 6.43 10.55 35.00
N ALA A 23 7.31 9.62 34.60
CA ALA A 23 7.94 8.65 35.49
C ALA A 23 8.88 9.32 36.50
N ARG A 24 9.61 10.37 36.09
CA ARG A 24 10.49 11.16 36.98
C ARG A 24 9.79 11.70 38.23
N ASN A 25 8.48 11.96 38.13
CA ASN A 25 7.69 12.50 39.24
C ASN A 25 7.08 11.40 40.14
N CYS A 26 7.37 10.12 39.86
CA CYS A 26 6.73 8.99 40.53
C CYS A 26 7.68 8.17 41.42
N GLU A 27 8.96 8.57 41.54
CA GLU A 27 9.96 7.94 42.42
C GLU A 27 10.01 6.40 42.30
N PHE A 28 9.90 5.90 41.06
CA PHE A 28 9.91 4.46 40.83
C PHE A 28 11.30 3.86 41.12
N PRO A 29 11.39 2.74 41.86
CA PRO A 29 12.67 2.06 42.09
C PRO A 29 13.29 1.57 40.77
N ASP A 30 12.45 1.07 39.87
CA ASP A 30 12.83 0.57 38.55
C ASP A 30 12.16 1.39 37.43
N GLU A 31 12.58 2.65 37.28
CA GLU A 31 11.97 3.59 36.32
C GLU A 31 11.91 3.03 34.88
N GLN A 32 12.97 2.35 34.44
CA GLN A 32 13.06 1.79 33.08
C GLN A 32 12.00 0.69 32.85
N ASP A 33 11.81 -0.19 33.82
CA ASP A 33 10.83 -1.27 33.75
C ASP A 33 9.41 -0.71 33.79
N MET A 34 9.15 0.30 34.63
CA MET A 34 7.85 0.97 34.66
C MET A 34 7.52 1.64 33.32
N ILE A 35 8.49 2.33 32.72
CA ILE A 35 8.32 2.95 31.39
C ILE A 35 8.10 1.88 30.33
N ARG A 36 8.85 0.77 30.36
CA ARG A 36 8.65 -0.35 29.43
C ARG A 36 7.23 -0.89 29.53
N ASP A 37 6.78 -1.20 30.74
CA ASP A 37 5.47 -1.82 30.96
C ASP A 37 4.34 -0.86 30.53
N ARG A 38 4.48 0.43 30.83
CA ARG A 38 3.54 1.45 30.38
C ARG A 38 3.60 1.67 28.86
N LEU A 39 4.77 1.57 28.23
CA LEU A 39 4.92 1.61 26.78
C LEU A 39 4.16 0.44 26.14
N VAL A 40 4.36 -0.80 26.62
CA VAL A 40 3.65 -1.99 26.10
C VAL A 40 2.14 -1.84 26.25
N LEU A 41 1.65 -1.45 27.43
CA LEU A 41 0.21 -1.31 27.71
C LEU A 41 -0.44 -0.08 27.08
N GLY A 42 0.36 0.92 26.71
CA GLY A 42 -0.11 2.22 26.24
C GLY A 42 0.08 2.47 24.76
N ILE A 43 0.81 1.62 24.03
CA ILE A 43 1.03 1.79 22.60
C ILE A 43 -0.26 1.61 21.80
N ALA A 44 -0.47 2.44 20.77
CA ALA A 44 -1.71 2.45 20.00
C ALA A 44 -1.77 1.31 18.97
N ASP A 45 -0.62 0.86 18.47
CA ASP A 45 -0.54 -0.24 17.50
C ASP A 45 -0.57 -1.60 18.19
N THR A 46 -1.70 -2.30 18.08
CA THR A 46 -1.90 -3.64 18.64
C THR A 46 -0.88 -4.64 18.11
N THR A 47 -0.45 -4.52 16.85
CA THR A 47 0.56 -5.44 16.28
C THR A 47 1.94 -5.22 16.89
N VAL A 48 2.25 -3.99 17.31
CA VAL A 48 3.48 -3.71 18.07
C VAL A 48 3.32 -4.22 19.50
N GLN A 49 2.17 -4.00 20.14
CA GLN A 49 1.90 -4.50 21.49
C GLN A 49 2.08 -6.02 21.57
N GLU A 50 1.46 -6.78 20.66
CA GLU A 50 1.63 -8.23 20.55
C GLU A 50 3.10 -8.62 20.36
N LYS A 51 3.81 -7.90 19.48
CA LYS A 51 5.22 -8.18 19.23
C LYS A 51 6.06 -7.93 20.47
N LEU A 52 5.81 -6.86 21.21
CA LEU A 52 6.53 -6.54 22.45
C LEU A 52 6.28 -7.59 23.52
N LEU A 53 5.03 -8.03 23.71
CA LEU A 53 4.67 -9.09 24.65
C LEU A 53 5.29 -10.45 24.31
N SER A 54 5.63 -10.69 23.03
CA SER A 54 6.28 -11.93 22.59
C SER A 54 7.79 -11.99 22.87
N VAL A 55 8.43 -10.87 23.21
CA VAL A 55 9.88 -10.80 23.42
C VAL A 55 10.21 -11.14 24.86
N THR A 56 11.01 -12.19 25.05
CA THR A 56 11.58 -12.56 26.36
C THR A 56 12.63 -11.55 26.79
N ASP A 57 12.72 -11.28 28.10
CA ASP A 57 13.68 -10.34 28.70
C ASP A 57 13.68 -8.96 28.01
N LEU A 58 12.48 -8.47 27.68
CA LEU A 58 12.30 -7.19 27.01
C LEU A 58 12.86 -6.04 27.87
N LYS A 59 13.78 -5.28 27.29
CA LYS A 59 14.32 -4.03 27.85
C LYS A 59 13.68 -2.80 27.22
N LEU A 60 13.70 -1.67 27.92
CA LEU A 60 13.08 -0.43 27.42
C LEU A 60 13.66 -0.02 26.06
N GLU A 61 14.99 -0.05 25.90
CA GLU A 61 15.65 0.33 24.64
C GLU A 61 15.15 -0.53 23.48
N LYS A 62 15.02 -1.85 23.74
CA LYS A 62 14.55 -2.78 22.72
C LYS A 62 13.08 -2.55 22.36
N ALA A 63 12.25 -2.22 23.34
CA ALA A 63 10.86 -1.89 23.11
C ALA A 63 10.71 -0.64 22.22
N ILE A 64 11.52 0.40 22.49
CA ILE A 64 11.56 1.62 21.69
C ILE A 64 12.02 1.32 20.26
N GLU A 65 13.09 0.53 20.08
CA GLU A 65 13.57 0.12 18.75
C GLU A 65 12.50 -0.58 17.93
N ILE A 66 11.80 -1.56 18.52
CA ILE A 66 10.76 -2.33 17.83
C ILE A 66 9.62 -1.40 17.38
N ALA A 67 9.18 -0.52 18.28
CA ALA A 67 8.10 0.42 17.99
C ALA A 67 8.48 1.41 16.88
N ARG A 68 9.68 2.02 16.94
CA ARG A 68 10.20 2.90 15.88
C ARG A 68 10.34 2.18 14.55
N ALA A 69 10.89 0.97 14.54
CA ALA A 69 11.06 0.18 13.33
C ALA A 69 9.72 -0.08 12.63
N LYS A 70 8.65 -0.31 13.41
CA LYS A 70 7.30 -0.49 12.85
C LYS A 70 6.74 0.81 12.27
N GLU A 71 6.91 1.95 12.94
CA GLU A 71 6.49 3.25 12.41
C GLU A 71 7.18 3.55 11.06
N MET A 72 8.50 3.42 11.01
CA MET A 72 9.28 3.59 9.77
C MET A 72 8.84 2.63 8.68
N LEU A 73 8.56 1.36 9.02
CA LEU A 73 8.08 0.37 8.07
C LEU A 73 6.71 0.76 7.50
N LYS A 74 5.78 1.25 8.33
CA LYS A 74 4.46 1.72 7.88
C LYS A 74 4.59 2.89 6.90
N GLU A 75 5.43 3.86 7.23
CA GLU A 75 5.70 5.00 6.34
C GLU A 75 6.29 4.53 5.01
N ARG A 76 7.29 3.64 5.04
CA ARG A 76 7.94 3.11 3.85
C ARG A 76 6.99 2.30 2.97
N ILE A 77 6.10 1.50 3.56
CA ILE A 77 5.07 0.77 2.80
C ILE A 77 4.10 1.76 2.15
N LYS A 78 3.70 2.82 2.87
CA LYS A 78 2.80 3.84 2.34
C LYS A 78 3.43 4.60 1.17
N THR A 79 4.69 4.98 1.25
CA THR A 79 5.40 5.64 0.13
C THR A 79 5.50 4.72 -1.09
N MET A 80 5.90 3.46 -0.91
CA MET A 80 6.00 2.48 -2.01
C MET A 80 4.64 2.20 -2.67
N GLN A 81 3.55 2.18 -1.92
CA GLN A 81 2.21 2.02 -2.49
C GLN A 81 1.79 3.25 -3.29
N ASN A 82 2.10 4.45 -2.81
CA ASN A 82 1.82 5.70 -3.53
C ASN A 82 2.63 5.79 -4.83
N GLU A 83 3.90 5.43 -4.82
CA GLU A 83 4.76 5.38 -6.02
C GLU A 83 4.17 4.45 -7.09
N LYS A 84 3.70 3.26 -6.71
CA LYS A 84 3.01 2.32 -7.63
C LYS A 84 1.73 2.90 -8.23
N ILE A 85 1.05 3.81 -7.52
CA ILE A 85 -0.15 4.50 -8.04
C ILE A 85 0.27 5.57 -9.05
N VAL A 86 1.32 6.36 -8.75
CA VAL A 86 1.85 7.39 -9.67
C VAL A 86 2.29 6.77 -11.01
N GLU A 87 3.04 5.66 -10.98
CA GLU A 87 3.45 4.94 -12.20
C GLU A 87 2.26 4.45 -13.06
N LYS A 88 1.13 4.10 -12.43
CA LYS A 88 -0.08 3.70 -13.15
C LYS A 88 -0.80 4.88 -13.80
N ILE A 89 -0.77 6.06 -13.18
CA ILE A 89 -1.37 7.28 -13.73
C ILE A 89 -0.55 7.81 -14.91
N GLU A 90 0.78 7.76 -14.83
CA GLU A 90 1.66 8.17 -15.94
C GLU A 90 1.46 7.32 -17.21
N LYS A 91 1.18 6.02 -17.04
CA LYS A 91 0.85 5.12 -18.16
C LYS A 91 -0.53 5.37 -18.79
N ASN A 92 -1.38 6.16 -18.13
CA ASN A 92 -2.70 6.55 -18.60
C ASN A 92 -2.74 7.95 -19.24
N GLN A 93 -1.60 8.48 -19.71
CA GLN A 93 -1.65 9.63 -20.60
C GLN A 93 -2.55 9.30 -21.81
N PRO A 94 -3.52 10.16 -22.15
CA PRO A 94 -4.29 10.00 -23.36
C PRO A 94 -3.30 10.09 -24.52
N VAL A 95 -3.06 8.95 -25.18
CA VAL A 95 -2.35 8.91 -26.44
C VAL A 95 -3.11 9.90 -27.34
N LYS A 96 -2.49 11.05 -27.64
CA LYS A 96 -3.08 12.05 -28.54
C LYS A 96 -3.54 11.29 -29.78
N ALA A 97 -4.86 11.23 -29.97
CA ALA A 97 -5.46 10.60 -31.12
C ALA A 97 -4.82 11.23 -32.35
N LYS A 98 -3.91 10.49 -33.00
CA LYS A 98 -3.30 10.93 -34.26
C LYS A 98 -4.45 11.15 -35.22
N GLY A 99 -4.46 12.37 -35.78
CA GLY A 99 -5.61 12.99 -36.39
C GLY A 99 -6.45 12.07 -37.27
N ASN A 100 -7.76 12.19 -37.11
CA ASN A 100 -8.73 11.85 -38.15
C ASN A 100 -8.33 12.57 -39.45
N ARG A 101 -7.56 11.92 -40.32
CA ARG A 101 -7.61 12.24 -41.74
C ARG A 101 -9.00 11.77 -42.19
N ARG A 102 -9.95 12.70 -42.18
CA ARG A 102 -11.19 12.57 -42.96
C ARG A 102 -10.76 12.39 -44.42
N ILE A 103 -10.68 11.14 -44.89
CA ILE A 103 -10.67 10.86 -46.31
C ILE A 103 -12.09 11.10 -46.78
N ASN A 104 -12.25 12.18 -47.54
CA ASN A 104 -13.47 12.59 -48.18
C ASN A 104 -13.75 11.60 -49.33
N TYR A 105 -14.48 10.52 -49.08
CA TYR A 105 -14.92 9.61 -50.14
C TYR A 105 -16.39 9.89 -50.45
N LYS A 106 -16.63 10.30 -51.70
CA LYS A 106 -17.95 10.61 -52.26
C LYS A 106 -18.89 9.39 -52.11
N PRO A 107 -20.17 9.59 -51.82
CA PRO A 107 -21.15 8.50 -51.82
C PRO A 107 -21.56 8.20 -53.26
N GLN A 108 -21.29 6.98 -53.73
CA GLN A 108 -21.97 6.43 -54.91
C GLN A 108 -22.48 5.03 -54.60
N GLU A 109 -23.69 4.82 -55.08
CA GLU A 109 -24.66 3.83 -54.66
C GLU A 109 -24.34 2.40 -55.14
N LYS A 110 -24.89 1.45 -54.38
CA LYS A 110 -25.34 0.09 -54.76
C LYS A 110 -24.38 -0.78 -55.59
N LYS A 111 -24.01 -1.94 -55.04
CA LYS A 111 -24.32 -3.26 -55.62
C LYS A 111 -23.99 -4.41 -54.67
N GLU A 112 -24.72 -5.49 -54.90
CA GLU A 112 -24.86 -6.72 -54.13
C GLU A 112 -23.61 -7.62 -54.20
N ASP A 113 -23.48 -8.42 -53.13
CA ASP A 113 -22.91 -9.77 -53.06
C ASP A 113 -21.38 -10.00 -53.10
N LEU A 114 -21.00 -11.13 -52.48
CA LEU A 114 -19.69 -11.82 -52.37
C LEU A 114 -18.89 -11.57 -51.08
N GLY A 115 -19.08 -12.51 -50.15
CA GLY A 115 -18.38 -12.65 -48.88
C GLY A 115 -16.86 -12.68 -49.02
N THR A 116 -16.19 -11.88 -48.20
CA THR A 116 -14.74 -11.95 -48.02
C THR A 116 -14.45 -12.50 -46.62
N GLU A 117 -14.06 -13.78 -46.60
CA GLU A 117 -13.55 -14.50 -45.44
C GLU A 117 -12.29 -13.80 -44.92
N LYS A 118 -12.44 -12.92 -43.92
CA LYS A 118 -11.29 -12.36 -43.21
C LYS A 118 -10.93 -13.30 -42.07
N GLU A 119 -9.97 -14.20 -42.34
CA GLU A 119 -9.30 -14.97 -41.30
C GLU A 119 -8.56 -14.03 -40.33
N PHE A 120 -8.64 -14.32 -39.03
CA PHE A 120 -7.92 -13.59 -38.00
C PHE A 120 -7.19 -14.54 -37.05
N GLN A 121 -6.14 -14.03 -36.39
CA GLN A 121 -5.40 -14.80 -35.38
C GLN A 121 -6.27 -14.96 -34.12
N CYS A 122 -6.74 -16.18 -33.86
CA CYS A 122 -7.58 -16.48 -32.71
C CYS A 122 -6.77 -16.41 -31.40
N ARG A 123 -7.27 -15.65 -30.42
CA ARG A 123 -6.63 -15.51 -29.10
C ARG A 123 -6.81 -16.73 -28.19
N ARG A 124 -7.73 -17.63 -28.52
CA ARG A 124 -8.04 -18.83 -27.71
C ARG A 124 -7.19 -20.03 -28.14
N CYS A 125 -7.13 -20.30 -29.45
CA CYS A 125 -6.40 -21.47 -29.99
C CYS A 125 -5.11 -21.10 -30.74
N THR A 126 -4.78 -19.81 -30.86
CA THR A 126 -3.58 -19.30 -31.57
C THR A 126 -3.45 -19.72 -33.05
N ARG A 127 -4.53 -20.18 -33.68
CA ARG A 127 -4.60 -20.46 -35.13
C ARG A 127 -5.32 -19.35 -35.88
N LYS A 128 -5.14 -19.29 -37.20
CA LYS A 128 -5.91 -18.41 -38.09
C LYS A 128 -7.15 -19.16 -38.57
N HIS A 129 -8.32 -18.55 -38.41
CA HIS A 129 -9.58 -19.10 -38.91
C HIS A 129 -10.63 -17.99 -39.03
N GLY A 130 -11.76 -18.28 -39.69
CA GLY A 130 -12.89 -17.37 -39.81
C GLY A 130 -13.68 -17.22 -38.49
N PRO A 131 -14.60 -16.26 -38.41
CA PRO A 131 -15.48 -16.13 -37.26
C PRO A 131 -16.24 -17.44 -36.99
N ARG A 132 -16.24 -17.91 -35.74
CA ARG A 132 -16.96 -19.13 -35.26
C ARG A 132 -16.39 -20.49 -35.70
N GLU A 133 -15.17 -20.51 -36.24
CA GLU A 133 -14.47 -21.74 -36.64
C GLU A 133 -13.40 -22.19 -35.63
N CYS A 134 -13.53 -21.79 -34.36
CA CYS A 134 -12.57 -22.20 -33.32
C CYS A 134 -12.87 -23.64 -32.87
N PRO A 135 -11.93 -24.59 -32.97
CA PRO A 135 -12.13 -26.00 -32.60
C PRO A 135 -12.07 -26.28 -31.08
N ALA A 136 -12.11 -25.24 -30.24
CA ALA A 136 -11.95 -25.30 -28.78
C ALA A 136 -13.01 -24.49 -28.04
#